data_AF-A0A944FMT8-F1
#
_entry.id   AF-A0A944FMT8-F1
#
_cell.length_a   1.000
_cell.length_b   1.000
_cell.length_c   1.000
_cell.angle_alpha   90.00
_cell.angle_beta   90.00
_cell.angle_gamma   90.00
#
_symmetry.space_group_name_H-M   'P 1'
#
loop_
_entity.id
_entity.type
_entity.pdbx_description
1 polymer ?
#
loop_
_entity_poly.entity_id
_entity_poly.type
_entity_poly.pdbx_seq_one_letter_code
_entity_poly.pdbx_strand_id
1 'polypeptide(L)'
;MTKEPVSLATALASFTEQWSPRIVTTVNDYDVRVAKVEGEHLWHVHDHTDEFFLVLDGELRIALREPAGERVVVLPTGSVFTVPRGTEHKPYAPVPTRILVLEPTGTSTVGDRHDEVPDHVDATTGHALTEPALMEPALMEPALMEPALSERAPAGPDA
;
A
#
# COMPACT_ATOMS: atom_id res chain seq x y z
N MET A 1 10.58 13.33 9.82
CA MET A 1 11.19 12.85 8.57
C MET A 1 11.98 11.58 8.88
N THR A 2 11.79 10.53 8.08
CA THR A 2 12.54 9.28 8.20
C THR A 2 14.02 9.54 7.91
N LYS A 3 14.92 8.96 8.71
CA LYS A 3 16.37 9.10 8.52
C LYS A 3 16.96 8.07 7.56
N GLU A 4 16.21 7.00 7.30
CA GLU A 4 16.57 5.86 6.47
C GLU A 4 15.59 5.71 5.30
N PRO A 5 16.00 5.06 4.19
CA PRO A 5 15.10 4.77 3.08
C PRO A 5 13.96 3.84 3.51
N VAL A 6 12.75 4.13 3.03
CA VAL A 6 11.57 3.28 3.26
C VAL A 6 11.40 2.32 2.08
N SER A 7 11.47 1.02 2.34
CA SER A 7 11.14 -0.01 1.35
C SER A 7 9.64 -0.06 1.11
N LEU A 8 9.19 0.23 -0.11
CA LEU A 8 7.76 0.13 -0.46
C LEU A 8 7.23 -1.30 -0.26
N ALA A 9 8.04 -2.32 -0.51
CA ALA A 9 7.66 -3.70 -0.27
C ALA A 9 7.41 -3.98 1.23
N THR A 10 8.25 -3.43 2.12
CA THR A 10 8.07 -3.56 3.57
C THR A 10 6.86 -2.77 4.06
N ALA A 11 6.68 -1.54 3.57
CA ALA A 11 5.52 -0.72 3.88
C ALA A 11 4.22 -1.40 3.42
N LEU A 12 4.16 -1.92 2.19
CA LEU A 12 2.99 -2.65 1.70
C LEU A 12 2.77 -3.98 2.45
N ALA A 13 3.80 -4.58 3.03
CA ALA A 13 3.64 -5.79 3.84
C ALA A 13 3.08 -5.51 5.24
N SER A 14 3.16 -4.27 5.75
CA SER A 14 2.83 -3.96 7.14
C SER A 14 1.35 -3.71 7.45
N PHE A 15 0.50 -3.69 6.43
CA PHE A 15 -0.94 -3.44 6.56
C PHE A 15 -1.73 -4.30 5.58
N THR A 16 -3.02 -4.53 5.81
CA THR A 16 -3.86 -5.36 4.91
C THR A 16 -5.10 -4.63 4.41
N GLU A 17 -5.43 -3.49 5.00
CA GLU A 17 -6.60 -2.68 4.67
C GLU A 17 -6.52 -2.21 3.21
N GLN A 18 -7.65 -2.35 2.50
CA GLN A 18 -7.81 -1.85 1.14
C GLN A 18 -8.34 -0.42 1.17
N TRP A 19 -8.06 0.34 0.11
CA TRP A 19 -8.49 1.74 -0.04
C TRP A 19 -8.15 2.64 1.17
N SER A 20 -7.09 2.27 1.89
CA SER A 20 -6.61 2.92 3.11
C SER A 20 -5.11 3.23 2.95
N PRO A 21 -4.74 4.41 2.43
CA PRO A 21 -3.36 4.70 2.10
C PRO A 21 -2.48 4.90 3.34
N ARG A 22 -1.20 4.55 3.19
CA ARG A 22 -0.14 4.83 4.16
C ARG A 22 0.86 5.83 3.58
N ILE A 23 1.21 6.85 4.35
CA ILE A 23 2.22 7.85 4.00
C ILE A 23 3.61 7.23 4.23
N VAL A 24 4.37 7.04 3.15
CA VAL A 24 5.74 6.47 3.20
C VAL A 24 6.81 7.54 3.40
N THR A 25 6.60 8.72 2.84
CA THR A 25 7.47 9.90 3.00
C THR A 25 6.76 11.15 2.48
N THR A 26 7.42 12.29 2.55
CA THR A 26 6.92 13.58 2.06
C THR A 26 7.94 14.23 1.14
N VAL A 27 7.48 14.86 0.06
CA VAL A 27 8.29 15.70 -0.82
C VAL A 27 7.74 17.13 -0.74
N ASN A 28 8.46 18.03 -0.06
CA ASN A 28 7.94 19.34 0.31
C ASN A 28 6.60 19.22 1.07
N ASP A 29 5.53 19.76 0.48
CA ASP A 29 4.14 19.76 0.93
C ASP A 29 3.29 18.66 0.27
N TYR A 30 3.92 17.61 -0.28
CA TYR A 30 3.26 16.45 -0.87
C TYR A 30 3.51 15.19 -0.05
N ASP A 31 2.48 14.38 0.14
CA ASP A 31 2.58 13.03 0.67
C ASP A 31 2.86 12.05 -0.46
N VAL A 32 3.88 11.21 -0.28
CA VAL A 32 4.03 9.97 -1.06
C VAL A 32 3.30 8.88 -0.30
N ARG A 33 2.25 8.32 -0.90
CA ARG A 33 1.36 7.34 -0.29
C ARG A 33 1.45 6.01 -1.01
N VAL A 34 1.23 4.91 -0.30
CA VAL A 34 1.00 3.59 -0.90
C VAL A 34 -0.33 3.01 -0.42
N ALA A 35 -1.01 2.28 -1.30
CA ALA A 35 -2.28 1.64 -0.97
C ALA A 35 -2.39 0.25 -1.63
N LYS A 36 -3.18 -0.61 -0.99
CA LYS A 36 -3.71 -1.84 -1.57
C LYS A 36 -5.13 -1.56 -2.03
N VAL A 37 -5.48 -2.00 -3.23
CA VAL A 37 -6.78 -1.71 -3.83
C VAL A 37 -7.30 -2.94 -4.57
N GLU A 38 -8.60 -3.17 -4.45
CA GLU A 38 -9.36 -4.20 -5.16
C GLU A 38 -10.83 -3.78 -5.18
N GLY A 39 -11.55 -4.10 -6.25
CA GLY A 39 -12.93 -3.65 -6.43
C GLY A 39 -13.01 -2.16 -6.75
N GLU A 40 -14.13 -1.53 -6.40
CA GLU A 40 -14.40 -0.14 -6.72
C GLU A 40 -14.07 0.79 -5.54
N HIS A 41 -13.48 1.94 -5.85
CA HIS A 41 -13.57 3.12 -5.00
C HIS A 41 -14.92 3.82 -5.25
N LEU A 42 -15.00 5.13 -5.03
CA LEU A 42 -16.17 5.93 -5.36
C LEU A 42 -15.86 7.02 -6.39
N TRP A 43 -16.91 7.57 -7.01
CA TRP A 43 -16.77 8.79 -7.80
C TRP A 43 -16.45 9.96 -6.89
N HIS A 44 -15.40 10.70 -7.24
CA HIS A 44 -14.97 11.88 -6.51
C HIS A 44 -14.23 12.87 -7.40
N VAL A 45 -14.01 14.07 -6.85
CA VAL A 45 -13.30 15.18 -7.49
C VAL A 45 -12.36 15.82 -6.48
N HIS A 46 -11.12 16.09 -6.90
CA HIS A 46 -10.22 17.03 -6.24
C HIS A 46 -10.25 18.36 -6.98
N ASP A 47 -10.83 19.40 -6.39
CA ASP A 47 -11.02 20.70 -7.07
C ASP A 47 -9.72 21.50 -7.21
N HIS A 48 -8.76 21.21 -6.34
CA HIS A 48 -7.60 22.09 -6.14
C HIS A 48 -6.27 21.43 -6.46
N THR A 49 -6.24 20.10 -6.59
CA THR A 49 -5.01 19.34 -6.85
C THR A 49 -5.21 18.28 -7.91
N ASP A 50 -4.17 18.07 -8.70
CA ASP A 50 -4.05 16.87 -9.52
C ASP A 50 -3.78 15.67 -8.60
N GLU A 51 -4.18 14.48 -9.03
CA GLU A 51 -3.89 13.22 -8.32
C GLU A 51 -3.03 12.33 -9.22
N PHE A 52 -1.84 11.97 -8.75
CA PHE A 52 -0.90 11.12 -9.49
C PHE A 52 -0.98 9.68 -8.99
N PHE A 53 -1.03 8.74 -9.93
CA PHE A 53 -1.01 7.30 -9.70
C PHE A 53 0.19 6.64 -10.36
N LEU A 54 0.81 5.68 -9.66
CA LEU A 54 1.74 4.69 -10.19
C LEU A 54 1.29 3.29 -9.77
N VAL A 55 1.13 2.38 -10.73
CA VAL A 55 0.82 0.97 -10.43
C VAL A 55 2.11 0.20 -10.18
N LEU A 56 2.29 -0.29 -8.94
CA LEU A 56 3.45 -1.05 -8.52
C LEU A 56 3.33 -2.55 -8.83
N ASP A 57 2.11 -3.09 -8.76
CA ASP A 57 1.76 -4.49 -9.01
C ASP A 57 0.25 -4.59 -9.27
N GLY A 58 -0.18 -5.46 -10.19
CA GLY A 58 -1.58 -5.59 -10.61
C GLY A 58 -1.99 -4.66 -11.77
N GLU A 59 -3.26 -4.24 -11.78
CA GLU A 59 -3.87 -3.36 -12.79
C GLU A 59 -4.86 -2.39 -12.13
N LEU A 60 -4.67 -1.10 -12.36
CA LEU A 60 -5.63 -0.07 -11.97
C LEU A 60 -6.40 0.41 -13.19
N ARG A 61 -7.69 0.66 -13.03
CA ARG A 61 -8.50 1.38 -14.01
C ARG A 61 -9.08 2.63 -13.37
N ILE A 62 -9.15 3.70 -14.14
CA ILE A 62 -9.70 4.98 -13.68
C ILE A 62 -10.77 5.40 -14.68
N ALA A 63 -12.03 5.34 -14.26
CA ALA A 63 -13.13 5.94 -15.01
C ALA A 63 -13.05 7.46 -14.83
N LEU A 64 -13.22 8.22 -15.91
CA LEU A 64 -13.14 9.67 -15.94
C LEU A 64 -14.41 10.22 -16.60
N ARG A 65 -14.98 11.26 -16.02
CA ARG A 65 -16.04 12.07 -16.62
C ARG A 65 -15.44 13.38 -17.12
N GLU A 66 -15.35 13.50 -18.44
CA GLU A 66 -14.79 14.66 -19.13
C GLU A 66 -15.90 15.35 -19.95
N PRO A 67 -15.67 16.59 -20.43
CA PRO A 67 -16.66 17.28 -21.26
C PRO A 67 -17.07 16.51 -22.52
N ALA A 68 -16.19 15.65 -23.05
CA ALA A 68 -16.45 14.81 -24.22
C ALA A 68 -17.24 13.52 -23.91
N GLY A 69 -17.48 13.22 -22.64
CA GLY A 69 -18.12 12.00 -22.17
C GLY A 69 -17.26 11.21 -21.19
N GLU A 70 -17.70 9.98 -20.90
CA GLU A 70 -16.99 9.06 -20.02
C GLU A 70 -15.95 8.24 -20.79
N ARG A 71 -14.78 8.03 -20.18
CA ARG A 71 -13.77 7.08 -20.66
C ARG A 71 -13.06 6.39 -19.50
N VAL A 72 -12.39 5.29 -19.81
CA VAL A 72 -11.58 4.55 -18.84
C VAL A 72 -10.12 4.57 -19.25
N VAL A 73 -9.24 4.94 -18.32
CA VAL A 73 -7.79 4.75 -18.43
C VAL A 73 -7.44 3.41 -17.81
N VAL A 74 -6.66 2.60 -18.51
CA VAL A 74 -6.15 1.31 -18.02
C VAL A 74 -4.66 1.46 -17.74
N LEU A 75 -4.25 1.19 -16.50
CA LEU A 75 -2.87 1.25 -16.04
C LEU A 75 -2.39 -0.15 -15.66
N PRO A 76 -1.64 -0.85 -16.53
CA PRO A 76 -0.93 -2.05 -16.12
C PRO A 76 0.23 -1.70 -15.19
N THR A 77 0.80 -2.71 -14.52
CA THR A 77 1.99 -2.56 -13.68
C THR A 77 3.11 -1.77 -14.37
N GLY A 78 3.72 -0.84 -13.63
CA GLY A 78 4.77 0.07 -14.11
C GLY A 78 4.25 1.32 -14.84
N SER A 79 2.94 1.48 -14.96
CA SER A 79 2.33 2.65 -15.61
C SER A 79 2.01 3.76 -14.63
N VAL A 80 2.06 4.99 -15.12
CA VAL A 80 1.68 6.21 -14.38
C VAL A 80 0.55 6.94 -15.09
N PHE A 81 -0.29 7.62 -14.32
CA PHE A 81 -1.29 8.55 -14.85
C PHE A 81 -1.57 9.64 -13.83
N THR A 82 -1.85 10.85 -14.31
CA THR A 82 -2.30 11.96 -13.48
C THR A 82 -3.72 12.31 -13.86
N VAL A 83 -4.63 12.26 -12.88
CA VAL A 83 -5.97 12.82 -13.00
C VAL A 83 -5.87 14.33 -12.80
N PRO A 84 -6.24 15.16 -13.80
CA PRO A 84 -6.20 16.61 -13.63
C PRO A 84 -7.24 17.07 -12.60
N ARG A 85 -6.90 18.08 -11.81
CA ARG A 85 -7.82 18.72 -10.85
C ARG A 85 -9.14 19.12 -11.51
N GLY A 86 -10.22 18.99 -10.76
CA GLY A 86 -11.58 19.25 -11.21
C GLY A 86 -12.17 18.14 -12.09
N THR A 87 -11.42 17.08 -12.40
CA THR A 87 -11.94 15.93 -13.15
C THR A 87 -12.62 14.96 -12.20
N GLU A 88 -13.90 14.67 -12.45
CA GLU A 88 -14.60 13.61 -11.74
C GLU A 88 -14.12 12.25 -12.21
N HIS A 89 -13.75 11.41 -11.25
CA HIS A 89 -13.12 10.13 -11.54
C HIS A 89 -13.45 9.06 -10.49
N LYS A 90 -13.33 7.79 -10.89
CA LYS A 90 -13.51 6.63 -10.04
C LYS A 90 -12.43 5.58 -10.34
N PRO A 91 -11.41 5.46 -9.47
CA PRO A 91 -10.47 4.35 -9.50
C PRO A 91 -11.17 3.03 -9.17
N TYR A 92 -10.76 1.95 -9.83
CA TYR A 92 -11.17 0.59 -9.50
C TYR A 92 -10.11 -0.41 -9.97
N ALA A 93 -9.99 -1.53 -9.27
CA ALA A 93 -9.00 -2.56 -9.56
C ALA A 93 -9.68 -3.92 -9.75
N PRO A 94 -9.65 -4.51 -10.95
CA PRO A 94 -10.29 -5.81 -11.21
C PRO A 94 -9.56 -7.00 -10.56
N VAL A 95 -8.35 -6.78 -10.06
CA VAL A 95 -7.52 -7.74 -9.34
C VAL A 95 -6.83 -7.04 -8.17
N PRO A 96 -6.35 -7.76 -7.14
CA PRO A 96 -5.54 -7.17 -6.08
C PRO A 96 -4.38 -6.38 -6.66
N THR A 97 -4.33 -5.08 -6.35
CA THR A 97 -3.42 -4.12 -6.98
C THR A 97 -2.74 -3.27 -5.90
N ARG A 98 -1.48 -2.93 -6.11
CA ARG A 98 -0.69 -2.07 -5.22
C ARG A 98 -0.33 -0.81 -5.99
N ILE A 99 -0.64 0.34 -5.40
CA ILE A 99 -0.43 1.63 -6.03
C ILE A 99 0.40 2.55 -5.14
N LEU A 100 1.10 3.47 -5.78
CA LEU A 100 1.65 4.67 -5.16
C LEU A 100 0.82 5.87 -5.65
N VAL A 101 0.49 6.75 -4.71
CA VAL A 101 -0.23 7.99 -4.96
C VAL A 101 0.62 9.17 -4.48
N LEU A 102 0.62 10.27 -5.22
CA LEU A 102 1.30 11.51 -4.85
C LEU A 102 0.31 12.67 -4.91
N GLU A 103 0.11 13.32 -3.77
CA GLU A 103 -0.86 14.41 -3.57
C GLU A 103 -0.37 15.39 -2.50
N PRO A 104 -0.87 16.63 -2.46
CA PRO A 104 -0.60 17.55 -1.36
C PRO A 104 -0.95 16.94 0.01
N THR A 105 -0.14 17.23 1.01
CA THR A 105 -0.38 16.79 2.38
C THR A 105 -1.73 17.29 2.88
N GLY A 106 -2.51 16.39 3.49
CA GLY A 106 -3.87 16.70 3.96
C GLY A 106 -4.96 16.53 2.90
N THR A 107 -4.63 16.14 1.66
CA THR A 107 -5.64 15.82 0.64
C THR A 107 -6.48 14.61 1.08
N SER A 108 -7.81 14.76 1.06
CA SER A 108 -8.77 13.71 1.41
C SER A 108 -8.81 12.62 0.34
N THR A 109 -8.78 11.35 0.73
CA THR A 109 -8.83 10.18 -0.17
C THR A 109 -10.15 10.01 -0.93
N VAL A 110 -11.17 10.79 -0.55
CA VAL A 110 -12.48 10.82 -1.19
C VAL A 110 -12.72 12.16 -1.88
N GLY A 111 -11.72 13.03 -2.03
CA GLY A 111 -11.85 14.31 -2.72
C GLY A 111 -12.67 15.38 -1.96
N ASP A 112 -12.84 16.53 -2.61
CA ASP A 112 -13.60 17.70 -2.12
C ASP A 112 -15.12 17.51 -2.33
N ARG A 113 -15.49 16.72 -3.34
CA ARG A 113 -16.86 16.31 -3.63
C ARG A 113 -16.88 14.85 -4.04
N HIS A 114 -17.85 14.09 -3.53
CA HIS A 114 -17.91 12.66 -3.75
C HIS A 114 -19.30 12.06 -3.53
N ASP A 115 -19.49 10.84 -4.06
CA ASP A 115 -20.65 9.99 -3.76
C ASP A 115 -20.62 9.50 -2.29
N GLU A 116 -21.68 8.82 -1.85
CA GLU A 116 -21.68 8.18 -0.52
C GLU A 116 -20.46 7.25 -0.35
N VAL A 117 -19.75 7.38 0.79
CA VAL A 117 -18.54 6.61 1.07
C VAL A 117 -18.93 5.19 1.49
N PRO A 118 -18.54 4.14 0.74
CA PRO A 118 -18.81 2.76 1.12
C PRO A 118 -18.02 2.32 2.36
N ASP A 119 -18.54 1.34 3.11
CA ASP A 119 -17.90 0.82 4.34
C ASP A 119 -16.47 0.28 4.13
N HIS A 120 -16.14 -0.17 2.91
CA HIS A 120 -14.81 -0.71 2.56
C HIS A 120 -13.81 0.36 2.14
N VAL A 121 -14.23 1.63 2.04
CA VAL A 121 -13.39 2.76 1.68
C VAL A 121 -13.05 3.57 2.92
N ASP A 122 -11.77 3.84 3.11
CA ASP A 122 -11.27 4.60 4.25
C ASP A 122 -11.10 6.09 3.91
N ALA A 123 -12.10 6.89 4.29
CA ALA A 123 -12.12 8.34 4.11
C ALA A 123 -11.16 9.03 5.11
N THR A 124 -9.96 9.38 4.64
CA THR A 124 -8.88 9.92 5.47
C THR A 124 -8.03 10.91 4.68
N THR A 125 -6.97 11.43 5.29
CA THR A 125 -5.90 12.15 4.59
C THR A 125 -4.62 11.31 4.51
N GLY A 126 -4.75 9.98 4.59
CA GLY A 126 -3.64 9.04 4.72
C GLY A 126 -3.23 8.81 6.17
N HIS A 127 -2.77 7.58 6.45
CA HIS A 127 -2.27 7.20 7.77
C HIS A 127 -0.74 7.23 7.80
N ALA A 128 -0.17 7.64 8.92
CA ALA A 128 1.25 7.45 9.15
C ALA A 128 1.59 5.94 9.16
N LEU A 129 2.74 5.56 8.59
CA LEU A 129 3.31 4.25 8.85
C LEU A 129 3.75 4.19 10.32
N THR A 130 3.01 3.46 11.15
CA THR A 130 3.45 3.16 12.52
C THR A 130 4.62 2.16 12.52
N GLU A 131 5.50 2.29 13.52
CA GLU A 131 6.84 1.69 13.57
C GLU A 131 7.00 0.17 13.85
N PRO A 132 6.01 -0.74 14.02
CA PRO A 132 6.39 -2.15 14.19
C PRO A 132 7.00 -2.77 12.93
N ALA A 133 6.89 -2.11 11.77
CA ALA A 133 7.34 -2.59 10.48
C ALA A 133 8.86 -2.44 10.22
N LEU A 134 9.61 -1.79 11.11
CA LEU A 134 11.06 -1.58 10.95
C LEU A 134 11.92 -2.39 11.94
N MET A 135 11.33 -3.22 12.81
CA MET A 135 12.11 -4.18 13.59
C MET A 135 12.46 -5.39 12.71
N GLU A 136 13.73 -5.46 12.30
CA GLU A 136 14.29 -6.55 11.50
C GLU A 136 14.04 -7.94 12.11
N PRO A 137 13.93 -9.01 11.29
CA PRO A 137 14.03 -10.38 11.76
C PRO A 137 15.50 -10.73 11.99
N ALA A 138 16.12 -10.16 13.03
CA ALA A 138 17.45 -10.54 13.46
C ALA A 138 17.38 -10.95 14.94
N LEU A 139 17.93 -12.11 15.26
CA LEU A 139 17.88 -12.85 16.55
C LEU A 139 16.76 -13.90 16.68
N MET A 140 16.64 -14.80 15.70
CA MET A 140 16.54 -16.22 16.07
C MET A 140 17.97 -16.76 16.13
N GLU A 141 18.55 -16.80 17.32
CA GLU A 141 19.72 -17.65 17.56
C GLU A 141 19.34 -19.11 17.31
N PRO A 142 20.16 -19.92 16.61
CA PRO A 142 19.93 -21.35 16.58
C PRO A 142 20.18 -21.88 18.00
N ALA A 143 19.15 -22.46 18.62
CA ALA A 143 19.35 -23.22 19.84
C ALA A 143 20.37 -24.33 19.56
N LEU A 144 21.57 -24.12 20.08
CA LEU A 144 22.63 -25.11 20.17
C LEU A 144 22.07 -26.30 20.96
N MET A 145 21.84 -27.41 20.26
CA MET A 145 21.55 -28.69 20.88
C MET A 145 22.88 -29.28 21.34
N GLU A 146 23.24 -29.04 22.60
CA GLU A 146 24.31 -29.78 23.26
C GLU A 146 23.83 -31.17 23.70
N PRO A 147 24.70 -32.19 23.64
CA PRO A 147 24.29 -33.58 23.73
C PRO A 147 24.08 -34.02 25.19
N ALA A 148 23.03 -34.81 25.43
CA ALA A 148 22.90 -35.53 26.68
C ALA A 148 23.97 -36.63 26.75
N LEU A 149 25.00 -36.38 27.56
CA LEU A 149 25.87 -37.40 28.14
C LEU A 149 25.01 -38.37 28.96
N SER A 150 24.94 -39.63 28.52
CA SER A 150 24.61 -40.75 29.40
C SER A 150 25.80 -41.70 29.39
N GLU A 151 26.63 -41.62 30.42
CA GLU A 151 27.73 -42.54 30.67
C GLU A 151 27.26 -43.89 31.23
N ARG A 152 27.96 -44.94 30.77
CA ARG A 152 28.25 -46.27 31.39
C ARG A 152 27.36 -47.50 31.07
N ALA A 153 27.67 -48.16 29.94
CA ALA A 153 28.38 -49.46 29.73
C ALA A 153 28.26 -50.63 30.77
N PRO A 154 28.72 -51.87 30.45
CA PRO A 154 28.59 -52.72 29.24
C PRO A 154 28.28 -54.23 29.54
N ALA A 155 27.93 -55.05 28.54
CA ALA A 155 28.39 -56.46 28.38
C ALA A 155 27.80 -57.06 27.08
N GLY A 156 28.67 -57.58 26.21
CA GLY A 156 28.35 -57.98 24.83
C GLY A 156 27.78 -59.41 24.67
N PRO A 157 27.58 -59.86 23.41
CA PRO A 157 27.35 -61.26 23.11
C PRO A 157 28.60 -61.90 22.50
N ASP A 158 29.06 -62.99 23.08
CA ASP A 158 29.93 -63.95 22.38
C ASP A 158 29.54 -65.36 22.87
N ALA A 159 28.71 -66.03 22.06
CA ALA A 159 28.55 -67.49 21.93
C ALA A 159 27.59 -67.79 20.77
#